data_AF-A0A956X0Q4-F1
#
_entry.id   AF-A0A956X0Q4-F1
#
_cell.length_a   1.000
_cell.length_b   1.000
_cell.length_c   1.000
_cell.angle_alpha   90.00
_cell.angle_beta   90.00
_cell.angle_gamma   90.00
#
_symmetry.space_group_name_H-M   'P 1'
#
loop_
_entity.id
_entity.type
_entity.pdbx_description
1 polymer ?
#
loop_
_entity_poly.entity_id
_entity_poly.type
_entity_poly.pdbx_seq_one_letter_code
_entity_poly.pdbx_strand_id
1 'polypeptide(L)'
;MSSTTTVATPDLLEHYDAGPAYDEFLSSQRQPRGHYQTLYQHLRSLPANELNRRQSAADLSFLNQGITFTVYSNEQGTERIFPYDLLPRILTGEEWSVIDRGLRQRMTALNLFLHDIYHEGRILKDKVVPVELVYSAPHYRREMRGVDVPRGVYVAVDGTDLVRVDDGRFLVLEDNLRVPSGVSYMLAN
;
A
#
# COMPACT_ATOMS: atom_id res chain seq x y z
N MET A 1 -54.63 -19.77 5.30
CA MET A 1 -53.69 -18.82 4.67
C MET A 1 -52.43 -18.84 5.51
N SER A 2 -51.40 -19.56 5.05
CA SER A 2 -50.14 -19.67 5.78
C SER A 2 -49.28 -18.46 5.44
N SER A 3 -49.14 -17.56 6.40
CA SER A 3 -48.30 -16.36 6.33
C SER A 3 -46.83 -16.79 6.34
N THR A 4 -46.19 -16.74 5.18
CA THR A 4 -44.74 -16.91 5.01
C THR A 4 -44.05 -15.72 5.65
N THR A 5 -43.53 -15.91 6.86
CA THR A 5 -42.63 -14.95 7.51
C THR A 5 -41.36 -14.87 6.65
N THR A 6 -41.20 -13.77 5.91
CA THR A 6 -39.95 -13.46 5.22
C THR A 6 -38.90 -13.24 6.28
N VAL A 7 -38.05 -14.23 6.54
CA VAL A 7 -36.87 -14.06 7.39
C VAL A 7 -35.99 -13.04 6.67
N ALA A 8 -35.91 -11.83 7.21
CA ALA A 8 -35.02 -10.80 6.69
C ALA A 8 -33.60 -11.38 6.69
N THR A 9 -32.97 -11.40 5.52
CA THR A 9 -31.56 -11.81 5.42
C THR A 9 -30.74 -10.86 6.29
N PRO A 10 -29.91 -11.37 7.21
CA PRO A 10 -29.06 -10.51 8.03
C PRO A 10 -28.22 -9.60 7.12
N ASP A 11 -28.08 -8.33 7.52
CA ASP A 11 -27.31 -7.37 6.73
C ASP A 11 -25.84 -7.81 6.72
N LEU A 12 -25.19 -7.68 5.56
CA LEU A 12 -23.80 -8.13 5.34
C LEU A 12 -22.83 -7.56 6.39
N LEU A 13 -23.14 -6.38 6.91
CA LEU A 13 -22.30 -5.61 7.82
C LEU A 13 -22.81 -5.62 9.26
N GLU A 14 -23.80 -6.44 9.60
CA GLU A 14 -24.43 -6.47 10.93
C GLU A 14 -23.41 -6.70 12.06
N HIS A 15 -22.38 -7.51 11.80
CA HIS A 15 -21.32 -7.84 12.76
C HIS A 15 -19.98 -7.14 12.45
N TYR A 16 -19.97 -6.19 11.52
CA TYR A 16 -18.75 -5.49 11.13
C TYR A 16 -18.42 -4.37 12.12
N ASP A 17 -17.28 -4.50 12.81
CA ASP A 17 -16.74 -3.47 13.69
C ASP A 17 -15.64 -2.67 12.96
N ALA A 18 -16.00 -1.46 12.54
CA ALA A 18 -15.08 -0.52 11.90
C ALA A 18 -13.99 0.02 12.85
N GLY A 19 -14.17 -0.15 14.17
CA GLY A 19 -13.27 0.43 15.16
C GLY A 19 -13.22 1.96 15.11
N PRO A 20 -12.19 2.58 15.73
CA PRO A 20 -12.06 4.03 15.82
C PRO A 20 -11.29 4.67 14.63
N ALA A 21 -10.59 3.87 13.83
CA ALA A 21 -9.76 4.36 12.73
C ALA A 21 -10.61 4.74 11.51
N TYR A 22 -9.99 5.41 10.53
CA TYR A 22 -10.65 5.67 9.26
C TYR A 22 -11.01 4.36 8.54
N ASP A 23 -12.31 4.13 8.37
CA ASP A 23 -12.83 3.00 7.61
C ASP A 23 -13.00 3.37 6.12
N GLU A 24 -12.43 2.55 5.24
CA GLU A 24 -12.49 2.76 3.80
C GLU A 24 -13.88 2.45 3.22
N PHE A 25 -14.56 1.47 3.77
CA PHE A 25 -15.85 1.01 3.26
C PHE A 25 -17.00 1.86 3.83
N LEU A 26 -16.99 2.10 5.13
CA LEU A 26 -18.04 2.78 5.88
C LEU A 26 -17.70 4.25 6.17
N SER A 27 -18.72 5.09 6.08
CA SER A 27 -18.70 6.45 6.61
C SER A 27 -18.95 6.48 8.12
N SER A 28 -18.78 7.65 8.74
CA SER A 28 -19.10 7.88 10.16
C SER A 28 -20.57 7.59 10.53
N GLN A 29 -21.48 7.59 9.54
CA GLN A 29 -22.89 7.23 9.72
C GLN A 29 -23.14 5.72 9.57
N ARG A 30 -22.09 4.90 9.50
CA ARG A 30 -22.12 3.45 9.23
C ARG A 30 -22.86 3.09 7.94
N GLN A 31 -22.75 3.97 6.94
CA GLN A 31 -23.24 3.73 5.58
C GLN A 31 -22.07 3.54 4.63
N PRO A 32 -22.17 2.65 3.63
CA PRO A 32 -21.14 2.51 2.61
C PRO A 32 -20.81 3.85 1.97
N ARG A 33 -19.53 4.14 1.79
CA ARG A 33 -19.09 5.35 1.06
C ARG A 33 -19.52 5.26 -0.39
N GLY A 34 -19.74 6.40 -1.04
CA GLY A 34 -20.28 6.44 -2.40
C GLY A 34 -19.49 5.60 -3.41
N HIS A 35 -18.16 5.60 -3.34
CA HIS A 35 -17.30 4.80 -4.22
C HIS A 35 -17.29 3.30 -3.90
N TYR A 36 -17.79 2.90 -2.73
CA TYR A 36 -17.99 1.51 -2.32
C TYR A 36 -19.41 0.99 -2.57
N GLN A 37 -20.37 1.86 -2.94
CA GLN A 37 -21.78 1.51 -3.08
C GLN A 37 -22.02 0.35 -4.08
N THR A 38 -21.35 0.39 -5.24
CA THR A 38 -21.46 -0.66 -6.26
C THR A 38 -20.93 -2.00 -5.75
N LEU A 39 -19.79 -1.98 -5.03
CA LEU A 39 -19.24 -3.19 -4.42
C LEU A 39 -20.19 -3.73 -3.37
N TYR A 40 -20.71 -2.88 -2.48
CA TYR A 40 -21.69 -3.28 -1.46
C TYR A 40 -22.93 -3.95 -2.06
N GLN A 41 -23.51 -3.36 -3.12
CA GLN A 41 -24.66 -3.94 -3.82
C GLN A 41 -24.32 -5.28 -4.46
N HIS A 42 -23.13 -5.40 -5.07
CA HIS A 42 -22.67 -6.66 -5.64
C HIS A 42 -22.53 -7.74 -4.55
N LEU A 43 -21.85 -7.44 -3.45
CA LEU A 43 -21.65 -8.38 -2.34
C LEU A 43 -22.99 -8.85 -1.75
N ARG A 44 -23.97 -7.94 -1.60
CA ARG A 44 -25.33 -8.30 -1.14
C ARG A 44 -26.11 -9.19 -2.10
N SER A 45 -25.79 -9.14 -3.40
CA SER A 45 -26.43 -10.00 -4.40
C SER A 45 -25.85 -11.42 -4.43
N LEU A 46 -24.68 -11.64 -3.81
CA LEU A 46 -24.03 -12.94 -3.80
C LEU A 46 -24.68 -13.90 -2.81
N PRO A 47 -24.76 -15.20 -3.13
CA PRO A 47 -25.08 -16.24 -2.15
C PRO A 47 -24.05 -16.24 -1.00
N ALA A 48 -24.50 -16.56 0.22
CA ALA A 48 -23.65 -16.51 1.42
C ALA A 48 -22.31 -17.26 1.31
N ASN A 49 -22.26 -18.36 0.55
CA ASN A 49 -21.05 -19.19 0.39
C ASN A 49 -20.17 -18.79 -0.81
N GLU A 50 -20.61 -17.84 -1.64
CA GLU A 50 -19.93 -17.53 -2.90
C GLU A 50 -18.58 -16.85 -2.68
N LEU A 51 -18.45 -15.98 -1.67
CA LEU A 51 -17.17 -15.37 -1.31
C LEU A 51 -16.16 -16.43 -0.84
N ASN A 52 -16.59 -17.36 0.03
CA ASN A 52 -15.75 -18.47 0.48
C ASN A 52 -15.28 -19.33 -0.70
N ARG A 53 -16.19 -19.63 -1.64
CA ARG A 53 -15.86 -20.39 -2.86
C ARG A 53 -14.82 -19.66 -3.71
N ARG A 54 -14.96 -18.35 -3.89
CA ARG A 54 -14.00 -17.53 -4.64
C ARG A 54 -12.65 -17.45 -3.92
N GLN A 55 -12.65 -17.36 -2.60
CA GLN A 55 -11.42 -17.32 -1.80
C GLN A 55 -10.64 -18.62 -1.97
N SER A 56 -11.30 -19.78 -1.81
CA SER A 56 -10.66 -21.07 -2.01
C SER A 56 -10.12 -21.25 -3.44
N ALA A 57 -10.82 -20.72 -4.45
CA ALA A 57 -10.34 -20.76 -5.83
C ALA A 57 -9.11 -19.85 -6.04
N ALA A 58 -9.09 -18.66 -5.42
CA ALA A 58 -7.93 -17.76 -5.44
C ALA A 58 -6.74 -18.42 -4.75
N ASP A 59 -6.91 -18.96 -3.54
CA ASP A 59 -5.85 -19.63 -2.78
C ASP A 59 -5.22 -20.79 -3.58
N LEU A 60 -6.05 -21.62 -4.23
CA LEU A 60 -5.59 -22.70 -5.10
C LEU A 60 -4.84 -22.19 -6.34
N SER A 61 -5.29 -21.08 -6.92
CA SER A 61 -4.60 -20.43 -8.05
C SER A 61 -3.22 -19.92 -7.65
N PHE A 62 -3.11 -19.23 -6.50
CA PHE A 62 -1.84 -18.73 -5.98
C PHE A 62 -0.87 -19.88 -5.66
N LEU A 63 -1.37 -20.97 -5.07
CA LEU A 63 -0.59 -22.18 -4.83
C LEU A 63 -0.03 -22.77 -6.14
N ASN A 64 -0.88 -22.93 -7.16
CA ASN A 64 -0.49 -23.52 -8.45
C ASN A 64 0.49 -22.64 -9.24
N GLN A 65 0.43 -21.33 -9.04
CA GLN A 65 1.37 -20.37 -9.66
C GLN A 65 2.69 -20.22 -8.88
N GLY A 66 2.83 -20.89 -7.73
CA GLY A 66 4.01 -20.77 -6.88
C GLY A 66 4.16 -19.38 -6.26
N ILE A 67 3.05 -18.63 -6.11
CA ILE A 67 3.05 -17.34 -5.42
C ILE A 67 3.02 -17.61 -3.92
N THR A 68 4.18 -18.01 -3.39
CA THR A 68 4.39 -18.30 -1.98
C THR A 68 5.26 -17.22 -1.34
N PHE A 69 5.20 -17.11 -0.01
CA PHE A 69 6.15 -16.32 0.77
C PHE A 69 6.82 -17.22 1.81
N THR A 70 8.11 -17.00 2.00
CA THR A 70 8.90 -17.73 3.00
C THR A 70 8.65 -17.14 4.38
N VAL A 71 8.00 -17.90 5.25
CA VAL A 71 7.92 -17.51 6.67
C VAL A 71 9.21 -17.96 7.35
N TYR A 72 10.06 -17.02 7.73
CA TYR A 72 11.22 -17.28 8.58
C TYR A 72 10.79 -17.43 10.04
N SER A 73 9.91 -18.39 10.32
CA SER A 73 9.56 -18.80 11.68
C SER A 73 9.91 -20.28 11.84
N ASN A 74 11.07 -20.53 12.42
CA ASN A 74 11.69 -21.83 12.70
C ASN A 74 12.42 -22.47 11.51
N GLU A 75 13.45 -23.26 11.82
CA GLU A 75 14.54 -23.77 10.97
C GLU A 75 14.12 -24.65 9.76
N GLN A 76 12.83 -24.70 9.45
CA GLN A 76 12.27 -25.30 8.25
C GLN A 76 11.46 -24.22 7.53
N GLY A 77 12.04 -23.61 6.50
CA GLY A 77 11.37 -22.63 5.64
C GLY A 77 10.10 -23.25 5.07
N THR A 78 8.97 -22.99 5.72
CA THR A 78 7.67 -23.51 5.31
C THR A 78 7.08 -22.46 4.39
N GLU A 79 7.03 -22.76 3.10
CA GLU A 79 6.34 -21.91 2.14
C GLU A 79 4.86 -21.81 2.51
N ARG A 80 4.35 -20.59 2.64
CA ARG A 80 2.93 -20.32 2.82
C ARG A 80 2.38 -19.60 1.59
N ILE A 81 1.15 -19.90 1.24
CA ILE A 81 0.40 -19.15 0.21
C ILE A 81 0.25 -17.73 0.70
N PHE A 82 0.58 -16.76 -0.16
CA PHE A 82 0.40 -15.35 0.15
C PHE A 82 -1.06 -15.08 0.53
N PRO A 83 -1.34 -14.50 1.72
CA PRO A 83 -2.72 -14.21 2.12
C PRO A 83 -3.31 -13.15 1.20
N TYR A 84 -4.34 -13.52 0.46
CA TYR A 84 -5.02 -12.66 -0.51
C TYR A 84 -6.43 -12.35 -0.03
N ASP A 85 -6.81 -11.08 0.00
CA ASP A 85 -8.18 -10.63 0.28
C ASP A 85 -8.86 -10.29 -1.06
N LEU A 86 -10.07 -10.84 -1.27
CA LEU A 86 -10.88 -10.58 -2.46
C LEU A 86 -11.43 -9.15 -2.52
N LEU A 87 -11.52 -8.46 -1.38
CA LEU A 87 -12.11 -7.13 -1.31
C LEU A 87 -11.07 -6.08 -1.71
N PRO A 88 -11.31 -5.30 -2.78
CA PRO A 88 -10.36 -4.32 -3.23
C PRO A 88 -10.30 -3.10 -2.29
N ARG A 89 -9.10 -2.54 -2.16
CA ARG A 89 -8.87 -1.18 -1.66
C ARG A 89 -9.19 -0.20 -2.79
N ILE A 90 -10.37 0.41 -2.77
CA ILE A 90 -10.80 1.35 -3.81
C ILE A 90 -10.29 2.74 -3.45
N LEU A 91 -9.55 3.36 -4.36
CA LEU A 91 -9.19 4.78 -4.29
C LEU A 91 -9.98 5.54 -5.36
N THR A 92 -10.51 6.70 -4.98
CA THR A 92 -11.14 7.60 -5.93
C THR A 92 -10.10 8.24 -6.84
N GLY A 93 -10.54 8.71 -8.01
CA GLY A 93 -9.66 9.43 -8.94
C GLY A 93 -9.09 10.72 -8.34
N GLU A 94 -9.84 11.40 -7.46
CA GLU A 94 -9.37 12.60 -6.77
C GLU A 94 -8.26 12.29 -5.76
N GLU A 95 -8.45 11.27 -4.93
CA GLU A 95 -7.43 10.81 -3.98
C GLU A 95 -6.16 10.37 -4.72
N TRP A 96 -6.30 9.55 -5.77
CA TRP A 96 -5.15 9.11 -6.57
C TRP A 96 -4.42 10.28 -7.24
N SER A 97 -5.15 11.27 -7.74
CA SER A 97 -4.56 12.46 -8.36
C SER A 97 -3.66 13.24 -7.39
N VAL A 98 -4.04 13.31 -6.11
CA VAL A 98 -3.21 13.92 -5.07
C VAL A 98 -1.98 13.06 -4.77
N ILE A 99 -2.17 11.75 -4.63
CA ILE A 99 -1.10 10.78 -4.36
C ILE A 99 -0.05 10.81 -5.49
N ASP A 100 -0.46 10.63 -6.75
CA ASP A 100 0.46 10.60 -7.91
C ASP A 100 1.30 11.87 -8.00
N ARG A 101 0.68 13.05 -7.86
CA ARG A 101 1.42 14.32 -7.85
C ARG A 101 2.41 14.41 -6.68
N GLY A 102 1.99 14.00 -5.48
CA GLY A 102 2.82 14.00 -4.28
C GLY A 102 4.03 13.08 -4.41
N LEU A 103 3.83 11.86 -4.91
CA LEU A 103 4.90 10.88 -5.12
C LEU A 103 5.90 11.35 -6.19
N ARG A 104 5.44 11.91 -7.31
CA ARG A 104 6.33 12.50 -8.33
C ARG A 104 7.18 13.63 -7.78
N GLN A 105 6.56 14.53 -7.01
CA GLN A 105 7.26 15.63 -6.35
C GLN A 105 8.32 15.09 -5.39
N ARG A 106 7.95 14.11 -4.55
CA ARG A 106 8.84 13.49 -3.56
C ARG A 106 10.03 12.78 -4.22
N MET A 107 9.79 11.94 -5.23
CA MET A 107 10.83 11.25 -5.98
C MET A 107 11.82 12.23 -6.64
N THR A 108 11.31 13.35 -7.15
CA THR A 108 12.14 14.43 -7.72
C THR A 108 13.03 15.05 -6.64
N ALA A 109 12.43 15.40 -5.49
CA ALA A 109 13.17 15.99 -4.37
C ALA A 109 14.24 15.04 -3.81
N LEU A 110 13.95 13.74 -3.69
CA LEU A 110 14.88 12.73 -3.23
C LEU A 110 16.08 12.57 -4.18
N ASN A 111 15.84 12.54 -5.50
CA ASN A 111 16.93 12.49 -6.48
C ASN A 111 17.80 13.76 -6.45
N LEU A 112 17.19 14.94 -6.35
CA LEU A 112 17.92 16.20 -6.22
C LEU A 112 18.72 16.27 -4.91
N PHE A 113 18.15 15.78 -3.81
CA PHE A 113 18.83 15.70 -2.52
C PHE A 113 20.06 14.79 -2.61
N LEU A 114 19.91 13.59 -3.17
CA LEU A 114 21.03 12.65 -3.36
C LEU A 114 22.12 13.23 -4.25
N HIS A 115 21.75 13.88 -5.36
CA HIS A 115 22.72 14.58 -6.20
C HIS A 115 23.49 15.62 -5.39
N ASP A 116 22.80 16.49 -4.67
CA ASP A 116 23.41 17.60 -3.93
C ASP A 116 24.37 17.10 -2.83
N ILE A 117 24.00 16.10 -2.04
CA ILE A 117 24.87 15.61 -0.95
C ILE A 117 26.11 14.85 -1.44
N TYR A 118 26.12 14.39 -2.69
CA TYR A 118 27.29 13.79 -3.33
C TYR A 118 28.09 14.80 -4.17
N HIS A 119 27.58 16.01 -4.39
CA HIS A 119 28.23 17.05 -5.19
C HIS A 119 28.43 18.35 -4.38
N GLU A 120 27.64 19.38 -4.64
CA GLU A 120 27.90 20.73 -4.13
C GLU A 120 27.54 20.90 -2.65
N GLY A 121 26.71 20.01 -2.10
CA GLY A 121 26.27 20.01 -0.71
C GLY A 121 25.61 21.32 -0.31
N ARG A 122 24.83 21.95 -1.19
CA ARG A 122 24.18 23.24 -0.94
C ARG A 122 23.23 23.15 0.25
N ILE A 123 22.40 22.10 0.33
CA ILE A 123 21.45 21.90 1.43
C ILE A 123 22.12 21.81 2.81
N LEU A 124 23.37 21.35 2.83
CA LEU A 124 24.21 21.26 4.02
C LEU A 124 24.87 22.60 4.36
N LYS A 125 25.41 23.29 3.34
CA LYS A 125 26.00 24.64 3.49
C LYS A 125 24.98 25.67 3.97
N ASP A 126 23.76 25.56 3.46
CA ASP A 126 22.62 26.40 3.81
C ASP A 126 21.98 26.00 5.16
N LYS A 127 22.47 24.92 5.79
CA LYS A 127 22.02 24.42 7.11
C LYS A 127 20.56 24.02 7.17
N VAL A 128 19.95 23.69 6.02
CA VAL A 128 18.58 23.13 5.96
C VAL A 128 18.58 21.71 6.49
N VAL A 129 19.62 20.92 6.15
CA VAL A 129 19.86 19.59 6.72
C VAL A 129 21.17 19.61 7.50
N PRO A 130 21.19 19.18 8.78
CA PRO A 130 22.42 19.06 9.56
C PRO A 130 23.43 18.10 8.90
N VAL A 131 24.69 18.53 8.86
CA VAL A 131 25.78 17.79 8.20
C VAL A 131 25.97 16.40 8.80
N GLU A 132 25.84 16.31 10.13
CA GLU A 132 25.98 15.09 10.90
C GLU A 132 24.97 14.03 10.47
N LEU A 133 23.71 14.40 10.18
CA LEU A 133 22.68 13.44 9.76
C LEU A 133 23.03 12.73 8.45
N VAL A 134 23.81 13.39 7.58
CA VAL A 134 24.22 12.80 6.30
C VAL A 134 25.55 12.07 6.44
N TYR A 135 26.60 12.74 6.94
CA TYR A 135 27.94 12.17 6.92
C TYR A 135 28.21 11.13 8.02
N SER A 136 27.38 11.06 9.07
CA SER A 136 27.44 9.95 10.03
C SER A 136 26.53 8.78 9.63
N ALA A 137 25.72 8.90 8.57
CA ALA A 137 24.81 7.84 8.17
C ALA A 137 25.61 6.60 7.71
N PRO A 138 25.31 5.39 8.23
CA PRO A 138 26.03 4.15 7.85
C PRO A 138 25.99 3.84 6.35
N HIS A 139 25.00 4.40 5.64
CA HIS A 139 24.76 4.16 4.23
C HIS A 139 25.25 5.29 3.32
N TYR A 140 25.80 6.37 3.89
CA TYR A 140 26.47 7.38 3.08
C TYR A 140 27.76 6.79 2.48
N ARG A 141 27.90 6.89 1.16
CA ARG A 141 29.05 6.32 0.44
C ARG A 141 29.98 7.44 -0.03
N ARG A 142 31.16 7.54 0.58
CA ARG A 142 32.16 8.57 0.22
C ARG A 142 32.65 8.38 -1.22
N GLU A 143 32.60 7.14 -1.70
CA GLU A 143 32.94 6.69 -3.04
C GLU A 143 32.04 7.32 -4.12
N MET A 144 30.82 7.73 -3.77
CA MET A 144 29.88 8.36 -4.70
C MET A 144 30.10 9.86 -4.87
N ARG A 145 31.04 10.48 -4.13
CA ARG A 145 31.28 11.92 -4.21
C ARG A 145 31.84 12.31 -5.58
N GLY A 146 31.17 13.27 -6.23
CA GLY A 146 31.53 13.75 -7.57
C GLY A 146 31.28 12.73 -8.69
N VAL A 147 30.54 11.65 -8.41
CA VAL A 147 30.17 10.66 -9.44
C VAL A 147 28.91 11.14 -10.16
N ASP A 148 29.06 11.45 -11.45
CA ASP A 148 27.95 11.72 -12.36
C ASP A 148 27.23 10.42 -12.72
N VAL A 149 26.02 10.24 -12.19
CA VAL A 149 25.16 9.11 -12.57
C VAL A 149 24.38 9.42 -13.86
N PRO A 150 24.07 8.42 -14.71
CA PRO A 150 23.32 8.65 -15.94
C PRO A 150 22.03 9.44 -15.69
N ARG A 151 21.87 10.55 -16.41
CA ARG A 151 20.71 11.46 -16.33
C ARG A 151 20.44 12.05 -14.94
N GLY A 152 21.39 11.97 -14.00
CA GLY A 152 21.20 12.45 -12.62
C GLY A 152 20.18 11.64 -11.81
N VAL A 153 19.87 10.41 -12.23
CA VAL A 153 18.89 9.54 -11.55
C VAL A 153 19.60 8.59 -10.61
N TYR A 154 19.55 8.89 -9.31
CA TYR A 154 20.06 8.03 -8.24
C TYR A 154 19.06 6.95 -7.83
N VAL A 155 17.78 7.31 -7.81
CA VAL A 155 16.66 6.43 -7.46
C VAL A 155 15.79 6.29 -8.70
N ALA A 156 15.95 5.17 -9.40
CA ALA A 156 15.15 4.86 -10.59
C ALA A 156 13.78 4.29 -10.24
N VAL A 157 13.68 3.56 -9.12
CA VAL A 157 12.45 2.98 -8.58
C VAL A 157 12.42 3.27 -7.09
N ASP A 158 11.30 3.81 -6.63
CA ASP A 158 11.03 4.09 -5.22
C ASP A 158 9.75 3.36 -4.81
N GLY A 159 9.82 2.65 -3.67
CA GLY A 159 8.64 2.12 -3.00
C GLY A 159 8.26 3.00 -1.83
N THR A 160 7.25 3.85 -2.00
CA THR A 160 6.77 4.73 -0.93
C THR A 160 5.62 4.10 -0.16
N ASP A 161 5.81 3.89 1.14
CA ASP A 161 4.80 3.33 2.01
C ASP A 161 3.84 4.43 2.48
N LEU A 162 2.55 4.28 2.14
CA LEU A 162 1.50 5.24 2.45
C LEU A 162 0.52 4.69 3.47
N VAL A 163 0.13 5.53 4.43
CA VAL A 163 -0.97 5.26 5.35
C VAL A 163 -2.05 6.32 5.24
N ARG A 164 -3.30 5.89 5.38
CA ARG A 164 -4.43 6.80 5.56
C ARG A 164 -4.65 6.97 7.06
N VAL A 165 -4.67 8.21 7.53
CA VAL A 165 -4.93 8.55 8.95
C VAL A 165 -6.42 8.83 9.18
N ASP A 166 -6.81 9.02 10.44
CA ASP A 166 -8.22 9.12 10.89
C ASP A 166 -9.02 10.23 10.19
N ASP A 167 -8.37 11.30 9.74
CA ASP A 167 -9.00 12.39 9.00
C ASP A 167 -9.09 12.15 7.48
N GLY A 168 -8.70 10.95 7.02
CA GLY A 168 -8.72 10.54 5.61
C GLY A 168 -7.53 10.98 4.78
N ARG A 169 -6.59 11.76 5.34
CA ARG A 169 -5.37 12.16 4.61
C ARG A 169 -4.40 11.00 4.49
N PHE A 170 -3.60 11.05 3.42
CA PHE A 170 -2.48 10.13 3.23
C PHE A 170 -1.17 10.74 3.74
N LEU A 171 -0.40 9.95 4.47
CA LEU A 171 0.94 10.27 4.94
C LEU A 171 1.94 9.24 4.43
N VAL A 172 3.17 9.69 4.17
CA VAL A 172 4.30 8.81 3.89
C VAL A 172 4.86 8.31 5.23
N LEU A 173 4.98 6.99 5.38
CA LEU A 173 5.69 6.37 6.50
C LEU A 173 7.18 6.21 6.19
N GLU A 174 7.50 5.68 5.03
CA GLU A 174 8.87 5.33 4.64
C GLU A 174 9.04 5.38 3.12
N ASP A 175 10.29 5.60 2.67
CA ASP A 175 10.70 5.47 1.28
C ASP A 175 11.74 4.36 1.12
N ASN A 176 11.49 3.46 0.17
CA ASN A 176 12.33 2.30 -0.10
C ASN A 176 13.18 2.55 -1.37
N LEU A 177 14.29 3.27 -1.18
CA LEU A 177 15.13 3.79 -2.27
C LEU A 177 16.24 2.83 -2.76
N ARG A 178 16.37 1.64 -2.16
CA ARG A 178 17.49 0.72 -2.43
C ARG A 178 17.13 -0.30 -3.49
N VAL A 179 16.46 -1.37 -3.05
CA VAL A 179 15.99 -2.48 -3.89
C VAL A 179 14.54 -2.72 -3.50
N PRO A 180 13.61 -1.81 -3.86
CA PRO A 180 12.20 -1.97 -3.52
C PRO A 180 11.66 -3.27 -4.14
N SER A 181 10.89 -4.01 -3.36
CA SER A 181 10.24 -5.25 -3.75
C SER A 181 8.71 -5.09 -3.76
N GLY A 182 7.98 -6.12 -4.18
CA GLY A 182 6.51 -6.16 -4.07
C GLY A 182 5.73 -5.90 -5.36
N VAL A 183 6.37 -5.40 -6.42
CA VAL A 183 5.72 -5.19 -7.74
C VAL A 183 5.13 -6.49 -8.31
N SER A 184 5.78 -7.63 -8.06
CA SER A 184 5.28 -8.94 -8.49
C SER A 184 3.94 -9.30 -7.84
N TYR A 185 3.75 -8.99 -6.55
CA TYR A 185 2.48 -9.22 -5.86
C TYR A 185 1.39 -8.30 -6.43
N MET A 186 1.72 -7.03 -6.69
CA MET A 186 0.79 -6.10 -7.33
C MET A 186 0.32 -6.59 -8.71
N LEU A 187 1.21 -7.16 -9.52
CA LEU A 187 0.87 -7.66 -10.86
C LEU A 187 0.13 -9.00 -10.84
N ALA A 188 0.31 -9.80 -9.80
CA ALA A 188 -0.36 -11.07 -9.64
C ALA A 188 -1.80 -10.95 -9.11
N ASN A 189 -2.13 -9.81 -8.50
CA ASN A 189 -3.44 -9.52 -7.90
C ASN A 189 -4.56 -9.24 -8.90
#